data_AF-A0A924R3Q9-F1
#
_entry.id   AF-A0A924R3Q9-F1
#
_cell.length_a   1.000
_cell.length_b   1.000
_cell.length_c   1.000
_cell.angle_alpha   90.00
_cell.angle_beta   90.00
_cell.angle_gamma   90.00
#
_symmetry.space_group_name_H-M   'P 1'
#
loop_
_entity.id
_entity.type
_entity.pdbx_description
1 polymer ?
#
loop_
_entity_poly.entity_id
_entity_poly.type
_entity_poly.pdbx_seq_one_letter_code
_entity_poly.pdbx_strand_id
1 'polypeptide(L)'
;ATGDEYTGDPLANPATKSAKGPRTQSAVEINSQQLVLFPDFQPPPSSDDGKATWILLQHFDNAKKEVRIELSLPVSYSGRVDGWAERIILGSLPFDSAANINVPLLPDLPDIEVPLRRRA
;
A
#
# COMPACT_ATOMS: atom_id res chain seq x y z
N ALA A 1 -2.33 3.26 6.27
CA ALA A 1 -3.78 3.13 6.54
C ALA A 1 -4.01 1.89 7.42
N THR A 2 -5.07 1.86 8.22
CA THR A 2 -5.42 0.66 9.01
C THR A 2 -6.14 -0.36 8.13
N GLY A 3 -5.62 -1.58 8.08
CA GLY A 3 -6.24 -2.71 7.43
C GLY A 3 -7.06 -3.58 8.41
N ASP A 4 -7.79 -4.53 7.86
CA ASP A 4 -8.54 -5.54 8.61
C ASP A 4 -7.65 -6.75 9.01
N GLU A 5 -8.27 -7.77 9.60
CA GLU A 5 -7.63 -8.98 10.09
C GLU A 5 -6.93 -9.82 9.01
N TYR A 6 -7.17 -9.56 7.72
CA TYR A 6 -6.54 -10.26 6.60
C TYR A 6 -5.25 -9.57 6.13
N THR A 7 -4.90 -8.42 6.70
CA THR A 7 -3.66 -7.69 6.38
C THR A 7 -2.44 -8.56 6.69
N GLY A 8 -1.52 -8.69 5.74
CA GLY A 8 -0.31 -9.51 5.86
C GLY A 8 -0.56 -11.02 5.78
N ASP A 9 -1.78 -11.48 5.49
CA ASP A 9 -2.06 -12.88 5.17
C ASP A 9 -1.95 -13.11 3.65
N PRO A 10 -1.01 -13.96 3.18
CA PRO A 10 -0.81 -14.20 1.75
C PRO A 10 -1.97 -14.95 1.08
N LEU A 11 -2.84 -15.62 1.86
CA LEU A 11 -3.95 -16.42 1.33
C LEU A 11 -5.31 -15.71 1.40
N ALA A 12 -5.37 -14.52 2.02
CA ALA A 12 -6.59 -13.75 2.17
C ALA A 12 -6.52 -12.40 1.43
N ASN A 13 -7.67 -11.73 1.30
CA ASN A 13 -7.76 -10.41 0.66
C ASN A 13 -8.10 -9.34 1.70
N PRO A 14 -7.15 -8.46 2.06
CA PRO A 14 -7.41 -7.42 3.04
C PRO A 14 -8.23 -6.28 2.47
N ALA A 15 -8.95 -5.60 3.35
CA ALA A 15 -9.57 -4.32 3.07
C ALA A 15 -9.09 -3.24 4.05
N THR A 16 -9.18 -1.99 3.63
CA THR A 16 -9.03 -0.86 4.56
C THR A 16 -10.18 -0.87 5.58
N LYS A 17 -9.88 -0.67 6.86
CA LYS A 17 -10.88 -0.72 7.95
C LYS A 17 -11.96 0.37 7.88
N SER A 18 -11.66 1.49 7.23
CA SER A 18 -12.55 2.64 7.12
C SER A 18 -12.62 3.12 5.69
N ALA A 19 -13.75 3.74 5.34
CA ALA A 19 -13.89 4.42 4.07
C ALA A 19 -12.77 5.43 3.84
N LYS A 20 -12.43 5.66 2.57
CA LYS A 20 -11.47 6.68 2.16
C LYS A 20 -12.18 7.72 1.32
N GLY A 21 -11.73 8.97 1.41
CA GLY A 21 -12.38 10.07 0.70
C GLY A 21 -12.20 9.98 -0.82
N PRO A 22 -12.88 10.88 -1.57
CA PRO A 22 -12.89 10.86 -3.03
C PRO A 22 -11.49 10.89 -3.66
N ARG A 23 -10.51 11.56 -3.03
CA ARG A 23 -9.13 11.57 -3.53
C ARG A 23 -8.48 10.20 -3.56
N THR A 24 -8.73 9.37 -2.55
CA THR A 24 -8.21 8.00 -2.55
C THR A 24 -8.92 7.17 -3.59
N GLN A 25 -10.25 7.32 -3.72
CA GLN A 25 -11.00 6.64 -4.77
C GLN A 25 -10.45 6.96 -6.17
N SER A 26 -10.25 8.24 -6.49
CA SER A 26 -9.66 8.65 -7.77
C SER A 26 -8.25 8.07 -7.97
N ALA A 27 -7.43 7.99 -6.92
CA ALA A 27 -6.11 7.36 -7.02
C ALA A 27 -6.20 5.84 -7.31
N VAL A 28 -7.18 5.13 -6.74
CA VAL A 28 -7.44 3.72 -7.05
C VAL A 28 -7.90 3.54 -8.50
N GLU A 29 -8.77 4.42 -8.99
CA GLU A 29 -9.25 4.42 -10.38
C GLU A 29 -8.11 4.70 -11.38
N ILE A 30 -7.20 5.62 -11.03
CA ILE A 30 -6.01 5.89 -11.85
C ILE A 30 -5.09 4.68 -11.90
N ASN A 31 -4.83 4.04 -10.76
CA ASN A 31 -4.02 2.82 -10.71
C ASN A 31 -4.60 1.71 -11.60
N SER A 32 -5.91 1.48 -11.54
CA SER A 32 -6.54 0.42 -12.33
C SER A 32 -6.48 0.71 -13.84
N GLN A 33 -6.63 1.97 -14.24
CA GLN A 33 -6.49 2.41 -15.64
C GLN A 33 -5.04 2.26 -16.15
N GLN A 34 -4.03 2.57 -15.33
CA GLN A 34 -2.61 2.46 -15.72
C GLN A 34 -2.17 1.02 -16.00
N LEU A 35 -2.85 0.01 -15.44
CA LEU A 35 -2.52 -1.41 -15.63
C LEU A 35 -3.15 -2.03 -16.89
N VAL A 36 -3.98 -1.28 -17.62
CA VAL A 36 -4.60 -1.76 -18.86
C VAL A 36 -3.58 -1.75 -20.01
N LEU A 37 -3.30 -2.93 -20.56
CA LEU A 37 -2.28 -3.13 -21.60
C LEU A 37 -2.65 -2.55 -22.98
N PHE A 38 -3.94 -2.41 -23.28
CA PHE A 38 -4.44 -1.96 -24.59
C PHE A 38 -5.43 -0.79 -24.42
N PRO A 39 -4.94 0.46 -24.43
CA PRO A 39 -5.75 1.66 -24.14
C PRO A 39 -6.63 2.14 -25.30
N ASP A 40 -6.64 1.46 -26.46
CA ASP A 40 -7.40 1.85 -27.67
C ASP A 40 -8.93 2.01 -27.45
N PHE A 41 -9.43 1.69 -26.26
CA PHE A 41 -10.83 1.83 -25.84
C PHE A 41 -11.05 2.80 -24.68
N GLN A 42 -10.05 3.54 -24.20
CA GLN A 42 -10.21 4.48 -23.08
C GLN A 42 -9.52 5.84 -23.31
N PRO A 43 -10.15 6.95 -22.90
CA PRO A 43 -9.56 8.28 -23.04
C PRO A 43 -8.24 8.39 -22.24
N PRO A 44 -7.26 9.17 -22.72
CA PRO A 44 -5.99 9.34 -22.02
C PRO A 44 -6.22 9.97 -20.64
N PRO A 45 -5.52 9.51 -19.59
CA PRO A 45 -5.72 10.02 -18.23
C PRO A 45 -5.41 11.52 -18.19
N SER A 46 -6.29 12.27 -17.52
CA SER A 46 -6.14 13.70 -17.33
C SER A 46 -5.03 14.01 -16.30
N SER A 47 -3.93 14.62 -16.76
CA SER A 47 -2.96 15.41 -15.98
C SER A 47 -2.19 14.77 -14.80
N ASP A 48 -2.42 13.50 -14.44
CA ASP A 48 -1.59 12.82 -13.44
C ASP A 48 -0.44 12.09 -14.14
N ASP A 49 0.81 12.44 -13.80
CA ASP A 49 2.08 12.11 -14.48
C ASP A 49 2.46 10.60 -14.49
N GLY A 50 1.52 9.67 -14.64
CA GLY A 50 1.81 8.23 -14.60
C GLY A 50 2.28 7.73 -13.24
N LYS A 51 1.91 8.42 -12.15
CA LYS A 51 2.26 8.03 -10.78
C LYS A 51 1.32 6.91 -10.32
N ALA A 52 1.89 5.84 -9.78
CA ALA A 52 1.14 4.82 -9.06
C ALA A 52 1.02 5.20 -7.58
N THR A 53 -0.18 5.07 -7.02
CA THR A 53 -0.42 5.28 -5.59
C THR A 53 -0.33 3.95 -4.86
N TRP A 54 0.55 3.84 -3.87
CA TRP A 54 0.65 2.67 -3.00
C TRP A 54 0.09 2.94 -1.61
N ILE A 55 -0.50 1.93 -0.97
CA ILE A 55 -1.01 2.03 0.40
C ILE A 55 -0.20 1.12 1.31
N LEU A 56 0.48 1.73 2.29
CA LEU A 56 1.01 0.98 3.43
C LEU A 56 -0.14 0.64 4.37
N LEU A 57 -0.50 -0.65 4.45
CA LEU A 57 -1.49 -1.18 5.38
C LEU A 57 -0.81 -1.70 6.65
N GLN A 58 -1.44 -1.45 7.78
CA GLN A 58 -1.03 -2.00 9.07
C GLN A 58 -2.23 -2.56 9.83
N HIS A 59 -2.02 -3.70 10.49
CA HIS A 59 -2.99 -4.33 11.37
C HIS A 59 -2.34 -4.75 12.68
N PHE A 60 -2.94 -4.34 13.80
CA PHE A 60 -2.51 -4.73 15.14
C PHE A 60 -3.27 -5.99 15.54
N ASP A 61 -2.59 -7.13 15.48
CA ASP A 61 -3.14 -8.41 15.87
C ASP A 61 -2.95 -8.63 17.38
N ASN A 62 -3.98 -8.31 18.15
CA ASN A 62 -3.95 -8.45 19.61
C ASN A 62 -3.94 -9.91 20.07
N ALA A 63 -4.38 -10.86 19.23
CA ALA A 63 -4.40 -12.28 19.54
C ALA A 63 -3.01 -12.89 19.35
N LYS A 64 -2.34 -12.54 18.25
CA LYS A 64 -0.95 -12.97 17.95
C LYS A 64 0.13 -12.09 18.58
N LYS A 65 -0.25 -10.94 19.17
CA LYS A 65 0.67 -9.95 19.77
C LYS A 65 1.72 -9.44 18.77
N GLU A 66 1.28 -9.14 17.56
CA GLU A 66 2.15 -8.68 16.48
C GLU A 66 1.48 -7.58 15.64
N VAL A 67 2.30 -6.76 14.97
CA VAL A 67 1.88 -5.83 13.93
C VAL A 67 2.17 -6.47 12.58
N ARG A 68 1.14 -6.61 11.76
CA ARG A 68 1.24 -7.06 10.37
C ARG A 68 1.23 -5.86 9.45
N ILE A 69 2.15 -5.83 8.49
CA ILE A 69 2.35 -4.67 7.59
C ILE A 69 2.47 -5.19 6.16
N GLU A 70 1.83 -4.51 5.22
CA GLU A 70 2.03 -4.75 3.79
C GLU A 70 1.98 -3.43 3.01
N LEU A 71 2.73 -3.36 1.91
CA LEU A 71 2.66 -2.28 0.94
C LEU A 71 1.93 -2.80 -0.30
N SER A 72 0.75 -2.25 -0.58
CA SER A 72 -0.17 -2.83 -1.57
C SER A 72 -0.62 -1.79 -2.59
N LEU A 73 -0.71 -2.20 -3.87
CA LEU A 73 -1.14 -1.38 -4.99
C LEU A 73 -2.66 -1.53 -5.19
N PRO A 74 -3.49 -0.54 -4.79
CA PRO A 74 -4.93 -0.64 -4.84
C PRO A 74 -5.48 -0.51 -6.25
N VAL A 75 -6.50 -1.32 -6.58
CA VAL A 75 -7.19 -1.30 -7.87
C VAL A 75 -8.72 -1.43 -7.77
N SER A 76 -9.26 -1.67 -6.57
CA SER A 76 -10.71 -1.75 -6.32
C SER A 76 -11.13 -0.89 -5.13
N TYR A 77 -12.32 -0.30 -5.23
CA TYR A 77 -12.93 0.52 -4.19
C TYR A 77 -14.46 0.32 -4.14
N SER A 78 -14.95 -0.24 -3.04
CA SER A 78 -16.39 -0.44 -2.77
C SER A 78 -16.80 0.26 -1.47
N GLY A 79 -16.54 1.57 -1.38
CA GLY A 79 -16.68 2.36 -0.15
C GLY A 79 -15.50 2.18 0.82
N ARG A 80 -14.67 1.17 0.59
CA ARG A 80 -13.34 0.94 1.18
C ARG A 80 -12.46 0.40 0.05
N VAL A 81 -11.15 0.58 0.19
CA VAL A 81 -10.21 -0.13 -0.70
C VAL A 81 -10.22 -1.60 -0.31
N ASP A 82 -10.51 -2.48 -1.27
CA ASP A 82 -10.82 -3.90 -1.08
C ASP A 82 -10.19 -4.82 -2.14
N GLY A 83 -9.37 -4.29 -3.04
CA GLY A 83 -8.68 -5.09 -4.04
C GLY A 83 -7.34 -4.49 -4.47
N TRP A 84 -6.39 -5.37 -4.77
CA TRP A 84 -4.97 -5.07 -4.92
C TRP A 84 -4.41 -5.78 -6.15
N ALA A 85 -3.68 -5.07 -7.00
CA ALA A 85 -2.97 -5.68 -8.12
C ALA A 85 -1.65 -6.32 -7.67
N GLU A 86 -1.01 -5.73 -6.65
CA GLU A 86 0.22 -6.22 -6.05
C GLU A 86 0.18 -6.05 -4.54
N ARG A 87 0.75 -7.03 -3.83
CA ARG A 87 0.84 -7.05 -2.36
C ARG A 87 2.25 -7.43 -1.95
N ILE A 88 2.99 -6.48 -1.40
CA ILE A 88 4.32 -6.68 -0.82
C ILE A 88 4.13 -6.86 0.69
N ILE A 89 3.98 -8.11 1.13
CA ILE A 89 3.81 -8.45 2.54
C ILE A 89 5.15 -8.38 3.25
N LEU A 90 5.21 -7.60 4.34
CA LEU A 90 6.40 -7.47 5.16
C LEU A 90 6.35 -8.46 6.34
N GLY A 91 7.52 -8.78 6.90
CA GLY A 91 7.58 -9.58 8.13
C GLY A 91 6.80 -8.92 9.27
N SER A 92 6.10 -9.73 10.07
CA SER A 92 5.38 -9.22 11.23
C SER A 92 6.35 -8.76 12.33
N LEU A 93 5.93 -7.74 13.07
CA LEU A 93 6.70 -7.20 14.18
C LEU A 93 6.03 -7.57 15.50
N PRO A 94 6.67 -8.33 16.40
CA PRO A 94 6.10 -8.61 17.70
C PRO A 94 5.90 -7.32 18.51
N PHE A 95 4.91 -7.30 19.41
CA PHE A 95 4.69 -6.17 20.32
C PHE A 95 5.78 -6.04 21.37
N ASP A 96 6.47 -7.14 21.67
CA ASP A 96 7.56 -7.16 22.64
C ASP A 96 8.78 -6.43 22.09
N SER A 97 9.13 -5.30 22.71
CA SER A 97 10.31 -4.51 22.38
C SER A 97 11.64 -5.22 22.66
N ALA A 98 11.63 -6.28 23.46
CA ALA A 98 12.82 -7.11 23.71
C ALA A 98 13.07 -8.15 22.60
N ALA A 99 12.12 -8.33 21.68
CA ALA A 99 12.31 -9.22 20.55
C ALA A 99 13.40 -8.68 19.61
N ASN A 100 14.41 -9.50 19.34
CA ASN A 100 15.44 -9.16 18.37
C ASN A 100 14.83 -9.14 16.97
N ILE A 101 14.60 -7.95 16.43
CA ILE A 101 14.29 -7.76 15.02
C ILE A 101 15.60 -7.97 14.26
N ASN A 102 15.66 -9.03 13.45
CA ASN A 102 16.81 -9.26 12.57
C ASN A 102 16.79 -8.19 11.46
N VAL A 103 17.52 -7.10 11.67
CA VAL A 103 17.73 -6.07 10.65
C VAL A 103 18.86 -6.57 9.74
N PRO A 104 18.59 -6.89 8.46
CA PRO A 104 19.65 -7.29 7.56
C PRO A 104 20.67 -6.17 7.43
N LEU A 105 21.96 -6.54 7.43
CA LEU A 105 23.02 -5.61 7.13
C LEU A 105 22.84 -5.16 5.67
N LEU A 106 22.37 -3.93 5.47
CA LEU A 106 22.25 -3.38 4.13
C LEU A 106 23.67 -3.10 3.58
N PRO A 107 23.94 -3.36 2.29
CA PRO A 107 25.15 -2.88 1.66
C PRO A 107 25.20 -1.36 1.78
N ASP A 108 26.41 -0.80 1.81
CA ASP A 108 26.62 0.65 1.80
C ASP A 108 26.10 1.20 0.46
N LEU A 109 24.85 1.65 0.46
CA LEU A 109 24.17 2.23 -0.70
C LEU A 109 24.51 3.72 -0.75
N PRO A 110 24.70 4.30 -1.95
CA PRO A 110 24.92 5.73 -2.06
C PRO A 110 23.71 6.50 -1.51
N ASP A 111 23.97 7.63 -0.86
CA ASP A 111 22.92 8.55 -0.44
C ASP A 111 22.09 9.01 -1.65
N ILE A 112 20.77 9.04 -1.48
CA ILE A 112 19.85 9.54 -2.51
C ILE A 112 19.54 11.01 -2.18
N GLU A 113 19.91 11.92 -3.07
CA GLU A 113 19.50 13.32 -2.98
C GLU A 113 18.04 13.48 -3.38
N VAL A 114 17.16 13.68 -2.39
CA VAL A 114 15.74 13.98 -2.64
C VAL A 114 15.55 15.51 -2.62
N PRO A 115 15.26 16.17 -3.75
CA PRO A 115 15.08 17.61 -3.78
C PRO A 115 13.85 18.03 -2.96
N LEU A 116 14.06 18.80 -1.90
CA LEU A 116 12.99 19.31 -1.04
C LEU A 116 12.24 20.46 -1.73
N ARG A 117 11.03 20.19 -2.23
CA ARG A 117 10.09 21.25 -2.64
C ARG A 117 9.10 21.52 -1.52
N ARG A 118 9.11 22.76 -0.99
CA ARG A 118 8.08 23.23 -0.06
C ARG A 118 6.79 23.48 -0.85
N ARG A 119 5.67 23.06 -0.29
CA ARG A 119 4.35 23.31 -0.86
C ARG A 119 4.00 24.79 -0.63
N ALA A 120 3.79 25.54 -1.71
CA ALA A 120 3.27 26.91 -1.70
C ALA A 120 1.75 26.93 -1.50
#